data_AF-A0A329T8W6-F1
#
_entry.id   AF-A0A329T8W6-F1
#
_cell.length_a   1.000
_cell.length_b   1.000
_cell.length_c   1.000
_cell.angle_alpha   90.00
_cell.angle_beta   90.00
_cell.angle_gamma   90.00
#
_symmetry.space_group_name_H-M   'P 1'
#
loop_
_entity.id
_entity.type
_entity.pdbx_description
1 polymer ?
#
loop_
_entity_poly.entity_id
_entity_poly.type
_entity_poly.pdbx_seq_one_letter_code
_entity_poly.pdbx_strand_id
1 'polypeptide(L)'
;MSEGGEGDGGDPVDDLDAVVDVDPAVAATAREELRTTFTYQVERLREIDTKAIEILKANLVLIGIVVTGGSIVVQTEFDLGGFLNPFTLASGVLLLVSTGLAAVTYTASDLRGGLTIADVDAIIAAERERARADGTAGGDGEPAGREDLPGSTRAGFDERLLRSYAEWIDYNARVTAVNDLLATVTVLLVFLAFVYVVAGVAVGAANLSAIQSWLSFAILTVFGGVFTWLAAHMDHLGPETRHPAAAFDGVQLSKGAGRTEAWSSLRAMVGREPPTESTPREPSEPNDGAGDVESGDVESGDVKNEG
;
A
#
# COMPACT_ATOMS: atom_id res chain seq x y z
N MET A 1 -2.01 25.84 -76.60
CA MET A 1 -0.68 25.29 -76.28
C MET A 1 0.08 26.40 -75.58
N SER A 2 0.45 26.33 -74.31
CA SER A 2 0.23 25.39 -73.22
C SER A 2 0.71 26.15 -71.98
N GLU A 3 -0.09 26.11 -70.91
CA GLU A 3 0.35 26.07 -69.49
C GLU A 3 1.04 27.33 -68.91
N GLY A 4 0.60 27.92 -67.82
CA GLY A 4 -0.02 27.31 -66.63
C GLY A 4 1.07 27.15 -65.57
N GLY A 5 1.09 28.01 -64.57
CA GLY A 5 2.14 28.02 -63.54
C GLY A 5 1.87 29.00 -62.41
N GLU A 6 0.72 28.85 -61.76
CA GLU A 6 0.52 29.22 -60.36
C GLU A 6 1.43 28.33 -59.49
N GLY A 7 2.23 28.94 -58.62
CA GLY A 7 2.72 28.34 -57.37
C GLY A 7 2.48 29.40 -56.31
N ASP A 8 1.44 29.29 -55.47
CA ASP A 8 1.32 28.36 -54.34
C ASP A 8 2.56 28.49 -53.44
N GLY A 9 2.52 29.24 -52.35
CA GLY A 9 1.58 29.01 -51.25
C GLY A 9 2.21 28.06 -50.23
N GLY A 10 3.48 28.26 -49.87
CA GLY A 10 4.15 27.51 -48.81
C GLY A 10 4.43 28.41 -47.63
N ASP A 11 3.49 28.46 -46.68
CA ASP A 11 3.72 28.99 -45.33
C ASP A 11 4.91 28.26 -44.67
N PRO A 12 5.76 28.96 -43.90
CA PRO A 12 6.75 28.32 -43.06
C PRO A 12 6.03 27.66 -41.88
N VAL A 13 5.71 26.38 -42.00
CA VAL A 13 5.45 25.51 -40.84
C VAL A 13 6.80 25.19 -40.19
N ASP A 14 7.30 26.16 -39.42
CA ASP A 14 8.50 26.05 -38.59
C ASP A 14 8.12 26.31 -37.12
N ASP A 15 7.15 25.54 -36.60
CA ASP A 15 6.57 25.78 -35.27
C ASP A 15 6.03 24.50 -34.59
N LEU A 16 6.66 23.34 -34.80
CA LEU A 16 6.24 22.09 -34.14
C LEU A 16 7.31 21.38 -33.28
N ASP A 17 8.49 21.95 -33.10
CA ASP A 17 9.53 21.41 -32.21
C ASP A 17 9.95 22.39 -31.10
N ALA A 18 8.99 23.11 -30.53
CA ALA A 18 9.17 23.68 -29.20
C ALA A 18 9.19 22.52 -28.18
N VAL A 19 10.32 21.83 -28.09
CA VAL A 19 10.72 21.11 -26.88
C VAL A 19 10.48 22.10 -25.75
N VAL A 20 9.47 21.83 -24.92
CA VAL A 20 9.17 22.67 -23.75
C VAL A 20 10.39 22.59 -22.86
N ASP A 21 11.29 23.57 -23.01
CA ASP A 21 12.50 23.70 -22.22
C ASP A 21 12.05 24.13 -20.83
N VAL A 22 11.72 23.13 -20.00
CA VAL A 22 11.26 23.36 -18.63
C VAL A 22 12.40 24.04 -17.90
N ASP A 23 12.17 25.28 -17.47
CA ASP A 23 13.13 26.09 -16.75
C ASP A 23 13.81 25.24 -15.65
N PRO A 24 15.15 25.13 -15.64
CA PRO A 24 15.87 24.34 -14.64
C PRO A 24 15.54 24.75 -13.20
N ALA A 25 15.14 26.00 -12.96
CA ALA A 25 14.66 26.47 -11.66
C ALA A 25 13.29 25.87 -11.30
N VAL A 26 12.38 25.73 -12.27
CA VAL A 26 11.07 25.07 -12.10
C VAL A 26 11.27 23.59 -11.85
N ALA A 27 12.14 22.92 -12.60
CA ALA A 27 12.47 21.52 -12.39
C ALA A 27 13.12 21.25 -11.03
N ALA A 28 14.02 22.14 -10.57
CA ALA A 28 14.64 22.04 -9.25
C ALA A 28 13.61 22.22 -8.13
N THR A 29 12.70 23.18 -8.26
CA THR A 29 11.61 23.43 -7.30
C THR A 29 10.67 22.23 -7.24
N ALA A 30 10.26 21.69 -8.39
CA ALA A 30 9.40 20.51 -8.44
C ALA A 30 10.04 19.29 -7.75
N ARG A 31 11.36 19.08 -7.93
CA ARG A 31 12.08 18.00 -7.23
C ARG A 31 12.11 18.19 -5.71
N GLU A 32 12.29 19.42 -5.24
CA GLU A 32 12.29 19.71 -3.80
C GLU A 32 10.91 19.51 -3.16
N GLU A 33 9.85 19.94 -3.83
CA GLU A 33 8.47 19.73 -3.39
C GLU A 33 8.09 18.23 -3.39
N LEU A 34 8.52 17.48 -4.41
CA LEU A 34 8.35 16.02 -4.46
C LEU A 34 9.08 15.32 -3.32
N ARG A 35 10.33 15.73 -3.04
CA ARG A 35 11.12 15.20 -1.93
C ARG A 35 10.44 15.49 -0.59
N THR A 36 9.95 16.71 -0.41
CA THR A 36 9.22 17.12 0.80
C THR A 36 7.95 16.30 0.99
N THR A 37 7.16 16.12 -0.07
CA THR A 37 5.93 15.29 -0.06
C THR A 37 6.26 13.84 0.29
N PHE A 38 7.30 13.28 -0.31
CA PHE A 38 7.76 11.92 0.00
C PHE A 38 8.17 11.78 1.46
N THR A 39 8.99 12.70 1.98
CA THR A 39 9.40 12.70 3.39
C THR A 39 8.20 12.78 4.32
N TYR A 40 7.23 13.64 4.02
CA TYR A 40 5.99 13.73 4.78
C TYR A 40 5.18 12.43 4.77
N GLN A 41 5.05 11.76 3.62
CA GLN A 41 4.33 10.48 3.52
C GLN A 41 5.03 9.37 4.30
N VAL A 42 6.35 9.27 4.21
CA VAL A 42 7.14 8.28 4.96
C VAL A 42 7.02 8.52 6.46
N GLU A 43 7.13 9.77 6.91
CA GLU A 43 7.00 10.11 8.33
C GLU A 43 5.60 9.78 8.85
N ARG A 44 4.55 10.12 8.08
CA ARG A 44 3.16 9.80 8.44
C ARG A 44 2.93 8.29 8.55
N LEU A 45 3.50 7.49 7.65
CA LEU A 45 3.40 6.03 7.73
C LEU A 45 4.11 5.47 8.96
N ARG A 46 5.30 5.98 9.30
CA ARG A 46 6.01 5.60 10.54
C ARG A 46 5.24 5.99 11.80
N GLU A 47 4.60 7.16 11.78
CA GLU A 47 3.73 7.59 12.87
C GLU A 47 2.54 6.66 13.04
N ILE A 48 1.92 6.23 11.93
CA ILE A 48 0.82 5.26 11.93
C ILE A 48 1.27 3.91 12.50
N ASP A 49 2.43 3.40 12.07
CA ASP A 49 2.99 2.15 12.57
C ASP A 49 3.25 2.22 14.08
N THR A 50 3.88 3.31 14.53
CA THR A 50 4.15 3.56 15.95
C THR A 50 2.86 3.58 16.78
N LYS A 51 1.81 4.25 16.28
CA LYS A 51 0.49 4.23 16.93
C LYS A 51 -0.13 2.84 16.93
N ALA A 52 -0.01 2.09 15.84
CA ALA A 52 -0.57 0.73 15.74
C ALA A 52 0.09 -0.22 16.76
N ILE A 53 1.42 -0.19 16.91
CA ILE A 53 2.11 -1.02 17.89
C ILE A 53 1.80 -0.60 19.33
N GLU A 54 1.62 0.69 19.61
CA GLU A 54 1.18 1.19 20.91
C GLU A 54 -0.24 0.70 21.25
N ILE A 55 -1.17 0.77 20.29
CA ILE A 55 -2.53 0.23 20.44
C ILE A 55 -2.49 -1.28 20.64
N LEU A 56 -1.69 -2.02 19.88
CA LEU A 56 -1.53 -3.47 20.04
C LEU A 56 -1.04 -3.81 21.45
N LYS A 57 0.00 -3.12 21.94
CA LYS A 57 0.52 -3.30 23.31
C LYS A 57 -0.57 -3.01 24.35
N ALA A 58 -1.30 -1.91 24.20
CA ALA A 58 -2.39 -1.55 25.10
C ALA A 58 -3.49 -2.61 25.12
N ASN A 59 -3.88 -3.14 23.95
CA ASN A 59 -4.88 -4.20 23.82
C ASN A 59 -4.41 -5.50 24.49
N LEU A 60 -3.15 -5.89 24.30
CA LEU A 60 -2.60 -7.07 24.95
C LEU A 60 -2.57 -6.93 26.47
N VAL A 61 -2.21 -5.75 26.98
CA VAL A 61 -2.28 -5.45 28.42
C VAL A 61 -3.72 -5.53 28.93
N LEU A 62 -4.68 -4.92 28.21
CA LEU A 62 -6.09 -4.95 28.58
C LEU A 62 -6.65 -6.38 28.60
N ILE A 63 -6.35 -7.18 27.58
CA ILE A 63 -6.70 -8.61 27.55
C ILE A 63 -6.08 -9.32 28.75
N GLY A 64 -4.81 -9.06 29.06
CA GLY A 64 -4.15 -9.62 30.24
C GLY A 64 -4.87 -9.29 31.54
N ILE A 65 -5.30 -8.04 31.73
CA ILE A 65 -6.09 -7.60 32.89
C ILE A 65 -7.45 -8.33 32.93
N VAL A 66 -8.16 -8.42 31.80
CA VAL A 66 -9.46 -9.10 31.73
C VAL A 66 -9.32 -10.60 32.03
N VAL A 67 -8.31 -11.26 31.46
CA VAL A 67 -8.02 -12.68 31.70
C VAL A 67 -7.63 -12.91 33.16
N THR A 68 -6.83 -12.03 33.76
CA THR A 68 -6.44 -12.10 35.17
C THR A 68 -7.66 -11.93 36.08
N GLY A 69 -8.48 -10.91 35.83
CA GLY A 69 -9.72 -10.69 36.57
C GLY A 69 -10.69 -11.87 36.45
N GLY A 70 -10.85 -12.41 35.25
CA GLY A 70 -11.64 -13.62 35.00
C GLY A 70 -11.10 -14.84 35.77
N SER A 71 -9.77 -15.03 35.81
CA SER A 71 -9.15 -16.13 36.55
C SER A 71 -9.42 -16.04 38.05
N ILE A 72 -9.36 -14.84 38.63
CA ILE A 72 -9.70 -14.61 40.04
C ILE A 72 -11.16 -14.99 40.31
N VAL A 73 -12.08 -14.54 39.44
CA VAL A 73 -13.52 -14.84 39.57
C VAL A 73 -13.80 -16.35 39.47
N VAL A 74 -13.08 -17.07 38.61
CA VAL A 74 -13.22 -18.53 38.47
C VAL A 74 -12.68 -19.29 39.69
N GLN A 75 -11.65 -18.76 40.35
CA GLN A 75 -11.04 -19.41 41.53
C GLN A 75 -11.84 -19.20 42.82
N THR A 76 -12.67 -18.17 42.88
CA THR A 76 -13.57 -17.90 43.99
C THR A 76 -14.85 -18.73 43.90
N GLU A 77 -15.45 -19.11 45.04
CA GLU A 77 -16.74 -19.83 45.11
C GLU A 77 -17.96 -19.00 44.63
N PHE A 78 -17.74 -17.95 43.85
CA PHE A 78 -18.82 -17.14 43.29
C PHE A 78 -19.58 -17.90 42.21
N ASP A 79 -20.89 -17.63 42.11
CA ASP A 79 -21.72 -18.13 41.03
C ASP A 79 -21.30 -17.47 39.70
N LEU A 80 -20.48 -18.20 38.94
CA LEU A 80 -19.97 -17.82 37.62
C LEU A 80 -21.08 -17.55 36.59
N GLY A 81 -22.29 -18.09 36.83
CA GLY A 81 -23.43 -17.93 35.93
C GLY A 81 -23.83 -16.46 35.72
N GLY A 82 -23.65 -15.61 36.73
CA GLY A 82 -23.95 -14.17 36.62
C GLY A 82 -22.93 -13.39 35.78
N PHE A 83 -21.67 -13.83 35.77
CA PHE A 83 -20.55 -13.12 35.13
C PHE A 83 -20.29 -13.60 33.69
N LEU A 84 -20.68 -14.83 33.35
CA LEU A 84 -20.72 -15.31 31.97
C LEU A 84 -22.05 -14.90 31.32
N ASN A 85 -22.08 -13.70 30.74
CA ASN A 85 -23.25 -13.12 30.13
C ASN A 85 -22.94 -12.59 28.72
N PRO A 86 -23.96 -12.19 27.92
CA PRO A 86 -23.75 -11.74 26.54
C PRO A 86 -22.76 -10.58 26.41
N PHE A 87 -22.66 -9.71 27.42
CA PHE A 87 -21.76 -8.56 27.41
C PHE A 87 -20.30 -8.98 27.53
N THR A 88 -19.97 -9.85 28.49
CA THR A 88 -18.59 -10.30 28.70
C THR A 88 -18.10 -11.12 27.51
N LEU A 89 -18.98 -11.93 26.91
CA LEU A 89 -18.70 -12.65 25.66
C LEU A 89 -18.45 -11.68 24.49
N ALA A 90 -19.35 -10.71 24.27
CA ALA A 90 -19.22 -9.73 23.20
C ALA A 90 -17.95 -8.89 23.35
N SER A 91 -17.61 -8.45 24.58
CA SER A 91 -16.36 -7.76 24.86
C SER A 91 -15.15 -8.61 24.48
N GLY A 92 -15.12 -9.89 24.88
CA GLY A 92 -14.01 -10.77 24.55
C GLY A 92 -13.79 -10.88 23.04
N VAL A 93 -14.87 -11.05 22.29
CA VAL A 93 -14.83 -11.08 20.82
C VAL A 93 -14.33 -9.73 20.26
N LEU A 94 -14.86 -8.60 20.74
CA LEU A 94 -14.45 -7.27 20.28
C LEU A 94 -12.97 -6.98 20.53
N LEU A 95 -12.41 -7.38 21.68
CA LEU A 95 -10.99 -7.25 21.98
C LEU A 95 -10.12 -8.10 21.06
N LEU A 96 -10.54 -9.34 20.79
CA LEU A 96 -9.81 -10.23 19.86
C LEU A 96 -9.81 -9.66 18.44
N VAL A 97 -10.96 -9.20 17.95
CA VAL A 97 -11.07 -8.56 16.64
C VAL A 97 -10.21 -7.30 16.58
N SER A 98 -10.29 -6.44 17.59
CA SER A 98 -9.48 -5.22 17.69
C SER A 98 -7.97 -5.54 17.65
N THR A 99 -7.53 -6.55 18.41
CA THR A 99 -6.13 -6.99 18.42
C THR A 99 -5.68 -7.51 17.06
N GLY A 100 -6.52 -8.30 16.38
CA GLY A 100 -6.25 -8.78 15.02
C GLY A 100 -6.13 -7.63 14.02
N LEU A 101 -7.03 -6.65 14.07
CA LEU A 101 -6.97 -5.46 13.21
C LEU A 101 -5.71 -4.63 13.46
N ALA A 102 -5.32 -4.43 14.72
CA ALA A 102 -4.08 -3.74 15.07
C ALA A 102 -2.85 -4.46 14.50
N ALA A 103 -2.80 -5.79 14.63
CA ALA A 103 -1.73 -6.61 14.08
C ALA A 103 -1.68 -6.54 12.55
N VAL A 104 -2.82 -6.62 11.86
CA VAL A 104 -2.88 -6.45 10.39
C VAL A 104 -2.38 -5.07 9.99
N THR A 105 -2.80 -4.01 10.70
CA THR A 105 -2.37 -2.63 10.42
C THR A 105 -0.86 -2.47 10.57
N TYR A 106 -0.27 -3.07 11.62
CA TYR A 106 1.17 -3.13 11.82
C TYR A 106 1.86 -3.85 10.64
N THR A 107 1.41 -5.05 10.29
CA THR A 107 2.03 -5.83 9.19
C THR A 107 1.84 -5.22 7.81
N ALA A 108 0.72 -4.53 7.57
CA ALA A 108 0.41 -3.88 6.29
C ALA A 108 1.08 -2.50 6.16
N SER A 109 1.60 -1.95 7.26
CA SER A 109 2.39 -0.71 7.25
C SER A 109 3.84 -0.94 6.83
N ASP A 110 4.26 -2.20 6.61
CA ASP A 110 5.57 -2.50 6.05
C ASP A 110 5.65 -1.94 4.62
N LEU A 111 6.42 -0.86 4.49
CA LEU A 111 6.58 -0.12 3.26
C LEU A 111 7.23 -1.02 2.21
N ARG A 112 6.60 -1.17 1.05
CA ARG A 112 7.37 -1.40 -0.17
C ARG A 112 8.18 -0.14 -0.41
N GLY A 113 9.45 -0.17 -0.01
CA GLY A 113 10.42 0.85 -0.36
C GLY A 113 10.30 1.10 -1.87
N GLY A 114 10.14 2.36 -2.26
CA GLY A 114 10.14 2.73 -3.68
C GLY A 114 11.42 2.26 -4.37
N LEU A 115 11.46 2.37 -5.70
CA LEU A 115 12.60 2.00 -6.55
C LEU A 115 13.94 2.13 -5.80
N THR A 116 14.56 0.98 -5.51
CA THR A 116 15.86 0.96 -4.86
C THR A 116 16.92 1.50 -5.83
N ILE A 117 18.06 1.94 -5.30
CA ILE A 117 19.20 2.34 -6.15
C ILE A 117 19.57 1.19 -7.12
N ALA A 118 19.44 -0.06 -6.66
CA ALA A 118 19.67 -1.24 -7.50
C ALA A 118 18.66 -1.37 -8.64
N ASP A 119 17.38 -1.05 -8.40
CA ASP A 119 16.35 -1.06 -9.44
C ASP A 119 16.61 0.04 -10.50
N VAL A 120 17.03 1.23 -10.05
CA VAL A 120 17.41 2.33 -10.95
C VAL A 120 18.64 1.96 -11.77
N ASP A 121 19.67 1.38 -11.14
CA ASP A 121 20.88 0.92 -11.81
C ASP A 121 20.57 -0.19 -12.83
N ALA A 122 19.67 -1.11 -12.50
CA ALA A 122 19.22 -2.17 -13.39
C ALA A 122 18.48 -1.61 -14.62
N ILE A 123 17.60 -0.62 -14.43
CA ILE A 123 16.91 0.03 -15.55
C ILE A 123 17.91 0.80 -16.42
N ILE A 124 18.84 1.56 -15.82
CA ILE A 124 19.89 2.27 -16.56
C ILE A 124 20.77 1.29 -17.35
N ALA A 125 21.11 0.14 -16.77
CA ALA A 125 21.87 -0.90 -17.45
C ALA A 125 21.10 -1.48 -18.64
N ALA A 126 19.81 -1.81 -18.46
CA ALA A 126 18.94 -2.31 -19.53
C ALA A 126 18.73 -1.29 -20.66
N GLU A 127 18.60 0.00 -20.32
CA GLU A 127 18.49 1.10 -21.29
C GLU A 127 19.78 1.23 -22.13
N ARG A 128 20.95 1.14 -21.47
CA ARG A 128 22.26 1.14 -22.15
C ARG A 128 22.45 -0.09 -23.03
N GLU A 129 21.90 -1.24 -22.65
CA GLU A 129 21.96 -2.46 -23.45
C GLU A 129 21.08 -2.37 -24.71
N ARG A 130 19.86 -1.85 -24.57
CA ARG A 130 18.98 -1.55 -25.72
C ARG A 130 19.61 -0.55 -26.70
N ALA A 131 20.19 0.53 -26.18
CA ALA A 131 20.87 1.52 -27.02
C ALA A 131 22.07 0.95 -27.80
N ARG A 132 22.72 -0.10 -27.27
CA ARG A 132 23.78 -0.85 -27.98
C ARG A 132 23.20 -1.83 -29.00
N ALA A 133 22.09 -2.51 -28.67
CA ALA A 133 21.42 -3.45 -29.56
C ALA A 133 20.80 -2.76 -30.79
N ASP A 134 20.31 -1.53 -30.63
CA ASP A 134 19.75 -0.71 -31.71
C ASP A 134 20.82 -0.05 -32.61
N GLY A 135 22.11 -0.35 -32.40
CA GLY A 135 23.20 0.06 -33.32
C GLY A 135 23.64 1.53 -33.22
N THR A 136 23.07 2.31 -32.31
CA THR A 136 23.41 3.74 -32.10
C THR A 136 24.79 4.00 -31.50
N ALA A 137 25.50 2.95 -31.07
CA ALA A 137 26.81 3.07 -30.43
C ALA A 137 27.92 2.46 -31.29
N GLY A 138 28.30 3.17 -32.36
CA GLY A 138 29.59 2.98 -33.03
C GLY A 138 29.52 2.35 -34.42
N GLY A 139 29.47 3.20 -35.44
CA GLY A 139 29.69 2.82 -36.83
C GLY A 139 29.64 4.05 -37.73
N ASP A 140 30.80 4.49 -38.19
CA ASP A 140 31.06 5.74 -38.93
C ASP A 140 30.55 5.70 -40.39
N GLY A 141 29.30 5.30 -40.61
CA GLY A 141 28.66 5.28 -41.93
C GLY A 141 27.33 6.01 -41.89
N GLU A 142 27.24 7.15 -42.57
CA GLU A 142 26.00 7.91 -42.79
C GLU A 142 24.85 6.98 -43.22
N PRO A 143 23.78 6.84 -42.42
CA PRO A 143 22.51 6.35 -42.89
C PRO A 143 21.62 7.55 -43.20
N ALA A 144 21.30 7.73 -44.48
CA ALA A 144 20.28 8.66 -44.90
C ALA A 144 18.92 8.26 -44.31
N GLY A 145 18.29 9.18 -43.58
CA GLY A 145 16.83 9.26 -43.49
C GLY A 145 16.12 8.50 -42.37
N ARG A 146 16.65 8.52 -41.14
CA ARG A 146 15.81 8.26 -39.96
C ARG A 146 16.12 9.29 -38.88
N GLU A 147 15.18 10.22 -38.69
CA GLU A 147 15.17 11.25 -37.65
C GLU A 147 14.95 10.60 -36.27
N ASP A 148 15.89 9.78 -35.81
CA ASP A 148 15.90 9.34 -34.42
C ASP A 148 16.53 10.46 -33.57
N LEU A 149 15.66 11.35 -33.10
CA LEU A 149 15.98 12.48 -32.24
C LEU A 149 16.73 12.01 -30.97
N PRO A 150 17.93 12.53 -30.67
CA PRO A 150 18.75 12.16 -29.49
C PRO A 150 18.15 12.55 -28.12
N GLY A 151 16.88 12.98 -28.08
CA GLY A 151 16.10 13.25 -26.87
C GLY A 151 15.02 12.21 -26.54
N SER A 152 14.66 11.31 -27.46
CA SER A 152 13.51 10.40 -27.31
C SER A 152 13.71 9.34 -26.22
N THR A 153 14.93 8.82 -26.04
CA THR A 153 15.23 7.80 -25.03
C THR A 153 15.20 8.36 -23.61
N ARG A 154 15.76 9.56 -23.41
CA ARG A 154 15.71 10.25 -22.10
C ARG A 154 14.28 10.66 -21.73
N ALA A 155 13.54 11.24 -22.68
CA ALA A 155 12.14 11.60 -22.47
C ALA A 155 11.28 10.38 -22.13
N GLY A 156 11.49 9.24 -22.81
CA GLY A 156 10.78 8.00 -22.53
C GLY A 156 11.16 7.34 -21.20
N PHE A 157 12.42 7.46 -20.77
CA PHE A 157 12.86 7.00 -19.44
C PHE A 157 12.27 7.86 -18.33
N ASP A 158 12.33 9.18 -18.46
CA ASP A 158 11.76 10.13 -17.49
C ASP A 158 10.24 9.92 -17.37
N GLU A 159 9.54 9.68 -18.47
CA GLU A 159 8.10 9.38 -18.45
C GLU A 159 7.79 8.06 -17.70
N ARG A 160 8.59 7.00 -17.91
CA ARG A 160 8.43 5.72 -17.19
C ARG A 160 8.72 5.86 -15.70
N LEU A 161 9.75 6.61 -15.33
CA LEU A 161 10.05 6.91 -13.93
C LEU A 161 8.91 7.69 -13.29
N LEU A 162 8.44 8.77 -13.92
CA LEU A 162 7.34 9.58 -13.41
C LEU A 162 6.05 8.76 -13.25
N ARG A 163 5.74 7.89 -14.22
CA ARG A 163 4.60 6.97 -14.13
C ARG A 163 4.75 5.98 -12.96
N SER A 164 5.92 5.39 -12.78
CA SER A 164 6.19 4.47 -11.67
C SER A 164 6.10 5.17 -10.30
N TYR A 165 6.62 6.39 -10.17
CA TYR A 165 6.50 7.18 -8.94
C TYR A 165 5.05 7.61 -8.68
N ALA A 166 4.30 8.00 -9.71
CA ALA A 166 2.88 8.32 -9.57
C ALA A 166 2.07 7.11 -9.07
N GLU A 167 2.31 5.92 -9.65
CA GLU A 167 1.67 4.67 -9.21
C GLU A 167 2.03 4.31 -7.76
N TRP A 168 3.29 4.53 -7.35
CA TRP A 168 3.74 4.30 -5.97
C TRP A 168 3.10 5.28 -4.97
N ILE A 169 3.03 6.57 -5.31
CA ILE A 169 2.35 7.59 -4.50
C ILE A 169 0.87 7.23 -4.32
N ASP A 170 0.20 6.86 -5.40
CA ASP A 170 -1.20 6.44 -5.38
C ASP A 170 -1.43 5.19 -4.52
N TYR A 171 -0.50 4.22 -4.58
CA TYR A 171 -0.55 3.05 -3.73
C TYR A 171 -0.40 3.41 -2.25
N ASN A 172 0.59 4.22 -1.90
CA ASN A 172 0.82 4.62 -0.51
C ASN A 172 -0.29 5.50 0.06
N ALA A 173 -0.89 6.38 -0.77
CA ALA A 173 -2.05 7.15 -0.38
C ALA A 173 -3.22 6.22 0.01
N ARG A 174 -3.47 5.16 -0.78
CA ARG A 174 -4.49 4.14 -0.47
C ARG A 174 -4.16 3.37 0.81
N VAL A 175 -2.93 2.90 0.97
CA VAL A 175 -2.48 2.21 2.19
C VAL A 175 -2.66 3.08 3.43
N THR A 176 -2.25 4.36 3.34
CA THR A 176 -2.40 5.33 4.44
C THR A 176 -3.88 5.51 4.82
N ALA A 177 -4.76 5.66 3.83
CA ALA A 177 -6.19 5.82 4.07
C ALA A 177 -6.82 4.58 4.72
N VAL A 178 -6.42 3.38 4.26
CA VAL A 178 -6.85 2.12 4.86
C VAL A 178 -6.35 1.99 6.30
N ASN A 179 -5.08 2.30 6.57
CA ASN A 179 -4.51 2.17 7.91
C ASN A 179 -5.15 3.16 8.90
N ASP A 180 -5.45 4.39 8.47
CA ASP A 180 -6.15 5.38 9.31
C ASP A 180 -7.58 4.93 9.66
N LEU A 181 -8.28 4.33 8.69
CA LEU A 181 -9.59 3.71 8.92
C LEU A 181 -9.48 2.54 9.92
N LEU A 182 -8.53 1.62 9.71
CA LEU A 182 -8.32 0.47 10.59
C LEU A 182 -7.93 0.92 12.01
N ALA A 183 -7.08 1.92 12.16
CA ALA A 183 -6.72 2.49 13.45
C ALA A 183 -7.96 3.04 14.17
N THR A 184 -8.80 3.82 13.47
CA THR A 184 -10.04 4.34 14.07
C THR A 184 -10.99 3.22 14.49
N VAL A 185 -11.22 2.23 13.62
CA VAL A 185 -12.08 1.07 13.93
C VAL A 185 -11.52 0.31 15.14
N THR A 186 -10.21 0.09 15.19
CA THR A 186 -9.54 -0.59 16.29
C THR A 186 -9.82 0.12 17.63
N VAL A 187 -9.63 1.44 17.69
CA VAL A 187 -9.90 2.24 18.90
C VAL A 187 -11.38 2.15 19.31
N LEU A 188 -12.31 2.26 18.35
CA LEU A 188 -13.75 2.14 18.64
C LEU A 188 -14.11 0.76 19.20
N LEU A 189 -13.53 -0.31 18.66
CA LEU A 189 -13.74 -1.67 19.17
C LEU A 189 -13.25 -1.83 20.61
N VAL A 190 -12.08 -1.27 20.95
CA VAL A 190 -11.56 -1.29 22.34
C VAL A 190 -12.49 -0.56 23.28
N PHE A 191 -12.93 0.64 22.89
CA PHE A 191 -13.85 1.44 23.68
C PHE A 191 -15.17 0.70 23.92
N LEU A 192 -15.78 0.14 22.87
CA LEU A 192 -17.00 -0.65 22.99
C LEU A 192 -16.79 -1.88 23.86
N ALA A 193 -15.68 -2.60 23.69
CA ALA A 193 -15.36 -3.75 24.52
C ALA A 193 -15.31 -3.36 26.01
N PHE A 194 -14.65 -2.26 26.36
CA PHE A 194 -14.62 -1.76 27.72
C PHE A 194 -16.02 -1.45 28.27
N VAL A 195 -16.86 -0.78 27.49
CA VAL A 195 -18.26 -0.50 27.84
C VAL A 195 -19.03 -1.81 28.09
N TYR A 196 -18.84 -2.84 27.25
CA TYR A 196 -19.44 -4.15 27.45
C TYR A 196 -18.91 -4.86 28.70
N VAL A 197 -17.60 -4.81 29.01
CA VAL A 197 -17.07 -5.37 30.27
C VAL A 197 -17.76 -4.73 31.46
N VAL A 198 -17.77 -3.39 31.53
CA VAL A 198 -18.35 -2.65 32.66
C VAL A 198 -19.84 -2.98 32.81
N ALA A 199 -20.59 -2.97 31.70
CA ALA A 199 -22.00 -3.34 31.72
C ALA A 199 -22.21 -4.81 32.14
N GLY A 200 -21.37 -5.73 31.65
CA GLY A 200 -21.43 -7.15 32.00
C GLY A 200 -21.18 -7.42 33.48
N VAL A 201 -20.22 -6.71 34.09
CA VAL A 201 -19.95 -6.78 35.53
C VAL A 201 -21.13 -6.21 36.32
N ALA A 202 -21.70 -5.08 35.90
CA ALA A 202 -22.86 -4.47 36.56
C ALA A 202 -24.10 -5.36 36.50
N VAL A 203 -24.37 -5.98 35.34
CA VAL A 203 -25.47 -6.93 35.14
C VAL A 203 -25.31 -8.18 35.99
N GLY A 204 -24.09 -8.74 36.05
CA GLY A 204 -23.77 -9.88 36.92
C GLY A 204 -23.93 -9.55 38.40
N ALA A 205 -23.44 -8.39 38.84
CA ALA A 205 -23.56 -7.93 40.22
C ALA A 205 -25.01 -7.64 40.64
N ALA A 206 -25.83 -7.15 39.72
CA ALA A 206 -27.26 -6.92 39.95
C ALA A 206 -28.11 -8.20 39.92
N ASN A 207 -27.51 -9.35 39.58
CA ASN A 207 -28.17 -10.65 39.48
C ASN A 207 -29.43 -10.60 38.60
N LEU A 208 -29.34 -9.93 37.45
CA LEU A 208 -30.45 -9.82 36.52
C LEU A 208 -30.83 -11.18 35.94
N SER A 209 -32.13 -11.39 35.72
CA SER A 209 -32.60 -12.58 35.00
C SER A 209 -32.06 -12.60 33.56
N ALA A 210 -31.98 -13.80 32.95
CA ALA A 210 -31.48 -13.97 31.59
C ALA A 210 -32.19 -13.03 30.58
N ILE A 211 -33.52 -12.87 30.68
CA ILE A 211 -34.30 -12.01 29.78
C ILE A 211 -33.91 -10.53 29.96
N GLN A 212 -33.76 -10.07 31.21
CA GLN A 212 -33.35 -8.69 31.48
C GLN A 212 -31.92 -8.41 31.00
N SER A 213 -31.02 -9.37 31.14
CA SER A 213 -29.65 -9.29 30.64
C SER A 213 -29.61 -9.17 29.12
N TRP A 214 -30.36 -10.01 28.40
CA TRP A 214 -30.46 -9.93 26.94
C TRP A 214 -31.12 -8.64 26.45
N LEU A 215 -32.17 -8.17 27.13
CA LEU A 215 -32.82 -6.90 26.78
C LEU A 215 -31.86 -5.72 26.98
N SER A 216 -31.15 -5.67 28.12
CA SER A 216 -30.16 -4.64 28.40
C SER A 216 -29.01 -4.68 27.40
N PHE A 217 -28.59 -5.88 27.00
CA PHE A 217 -27.57 -6.09 25.98
C PHE A 217 -28.02 -5.53 24.63
N ALA A 218 -29.24 -5.85 24.19
CA ALA A 218 -29.80 -5.33 22.94
C ALA A 218 -29.87 -3.80 22.95
N ILE A 219 -30.34 -3.20 24.05
CA ILE A 219 -30.41 -1.74 24.21
C ILE A 219 -29.02 -1.12 24.11
N LEU A 220 -28.06 -1.62 24.88
CA LEU A 220 -26.68 -1.12 24.85
C LEU A 220 -26.04 -1.29 23.46
N THR A 221 -26.32 -2.41 22.79
CA THR A 221 -25.84 -2.65 21.42
C THR A 221 -26.38 -1.63 20.44
N VAL A 222 -27.66 -1.26 20.54
CA VAL A 222 -28.24 -0.19 19.72
C VAL A 222 -27.56 1.14 20.00
N PHE A 223 -27.35 1.51 21.27
CA PHE A 223 -26.62 2.73 21.62
C PHE A 223 -25.17 2.74 21.12
N GLY A 224 -24.46 1.62 21.27
CA GLY A 224 -23.09 1.44 20.77
C GLY A 224 -23.03 1.53 19.24
N GLY A 225 -24.03 0.97 18.54
CA GLY A 225 -24.17 1.09 17.10
C GLY A 225 -24.41 2.53 16.64
N VAL A 226 -25.32 3.25 17.30
CA VAL A 226 -25.56 4.69 17.03
C VAL A 226 -24.33 5.52 17.31
N PHE A 227 -23.64 5.28 18.43
CA PHE A 227 -22.38 5.96 18.75
C PHE A 227 -21.32 5.70 17.69
N THR A 228 -21.14 4.45 17.26
CA THR A 228 -20.18 4.07 16.21
C THR A 228 -20.54 4.74 14.88
N TRP A 229 -21.83 4.76 14.53
CA TRP A 229 -22.32 5.44 13.33
C TRP A 229 -22.06 6.94 13.38
N LEU A 230 -22.33 7.59 14.52
CA LEU A 230 -22.05 9.01 14.75
C LEU A 230 -20.55 9.27 14.66
N ALA A 231 -19.71 8.48 15.33
CA ALA A 231 -18.26 8.62 15.28
C ALA A 231 -17.74 8.46 13.83
N ALA A 232 -18.32 7.55 13.06
CA ALA A 232 -17.99 7.39 11.65
C ALA A 232 -18.44 8.58 10.77
N HIS A 233 -19.56 9.24 11.11
CA HIS A 233 -20.10 10.37 10.34
C HIS A 233 -19.58 11.75 10.80
N MET A 234 -19.12 11.88 12.04
CA MET A 234 -18.58 13.13 12.58
C MET A 234 -17.32 13.59 11.85
N ASP A 235 -16.62 12.69 11.16
CA ASP A 235 -15.46 13.03 10.34
C ASP A 235 -15.82 13.84 9.08
N HIS A 236 -17.11 14.11 8.82
CA HIS A 236 -17.59 14.98 7.75
C HIS A 236 -18.00 16.38 8.24
N LEU A 237 -17.85 16.67 9.54
CA LEU A 237 -18.23 17.95 10.15
C LEU A 237 -17.05 18.91 10.34
N GLY A 238 -15.82 18.49 10.06
CA GLY A 238 -14.72 19.44 9.86
C GLY A 238 -15.01 20.22 8.57
N PRO A 239 -14.97 21.57 8.57
CA PRO A 239 -15.11 22.31 7.33
C PRO A 239 -14.06 21.76 6.37
N GLU A 240 -14.52 21.16 5.27
CA GLU A 240 -13.65 20.83 4.17
C GLU A 240 -12.86 22.11 3.89
N THR A 241 -11.58 22.09 4.21
CA THR A 241 -10.67 23.20 3.91
C THR A 241 -10.36 23.10 2.42
N ARG A 242 -11.42 23.13 1.59
CA ARG A 242 -11.35 23.46 0.18
C ARG A 242 -10.90 24.91 0.20
N HIS A 243 -9.61 25.12 0.00
CA HIS A 243 -9.07 26.41 -0.33
C HIS A 243 -9.12 26.53 -1.86
N PRO A 244 -10.24 27.00 -2.47
CA PRO A 244 -10.32 27.17 -3.91
C PRO A 244 -9.25 28.13 -4.45
N ALA A 245 -8.64 28.95 -3.58
CA ALA A 245 -7.56 29.86 -3.91
C ALA A 245 -6.15 29.23 -3.88
N ALA A 246 -5.99 27.98 -3.41
CA ALA A 246 -4.69 27.30 -3.28
C ALA A 246 -4.54 26.08 -4.21
N ALA A 247 -5.61 25.69 -4.91
CA ALA A 247 -5.60 24.63 -5.91
C ALA A 247 -5.41 25.26 -7.29
N PHE A 248 -4.43 24.79 -8.07
CA PHE A 248 -4.36 25.12 -9.50
C PHE A 248 -5.65 24.66 -10.19
N ASP A 249 -6.07 25.37 -11.23
CA ASP A 249 -7.24 24.99 -12.02
C ASP A 249 -7.01 23.58 -12.58
N GLY A 250 -7.74 22.60 -12.06
CA GLY A 250 -7.59 21.17 -12.39
C GLY A 250 -6.77 20.31 -11.40
N VAL A 251 -6.12 20.86 -10.36
CA VAL A 251 -5.34 20.07 -9.37
C VAL A 251 -6.00 20.16 -7.99
N GLN A 252 -6.78 19.13 -7.64
CA GLN A 252 -7.41 19.03 -6.33
C GLN A 252 -6.39 18.55 -5.29
N LEU A 253 -5.94 19.45 -4.42
CA LEU A 253 -5.25 19.10 -3.18
C LEU A 253 -6.28 18.48 -2.21
N SER A 254 -6.54 17.19 -2.39
CA SER A 254 -7.38 16.41 -1.46
C SER A 254 -6.62 16.20 -0.15
N LYS A 255 -7.26 16.54 0.96
CA LYS A 255 -6.74 16.33 2.32
C LYS A 255 -6.89 14.85 2.70
N GLY A 256 -6.17 13.97 1.99
CA GLY A 256 -6.29 12.52 2.14
C GLY A 256 -7.60 11.96 1.59
N ALA A 257 -7.53 10.74 1.05
CA ALA A 257 -8.70 10.01 0.59
C ALA A 257 -9.75 9.91 1.70
N GLY A 258 -11.01 10.24 1.41
CA GLY A 258 -12.10 10.14 2.38
C GLY A 258 -12.33 8.69 2.81
N ARG A 259 -12.99 8.45 3.95
CA ARG A 259 -13.23 7.07 4.46
C ARG A 259 -14.00 6.16 3.49
N THR A 260 -14.87 6.72 2.66
CA THR A 260 -15.55 6.00 1.57
C THR A 260 -14.57 5.52 0.50
N GLU A 261 -13.55 6.33 0.21
CA GLU A 261 -12.46 6.00 -0.70
C GLU A 261 -11.46 5.03 -0.05
N ALA A 262 -11.26 5.12 1.27
CA ALA A 262 -10.52 4.10 2.03
C ALA A 262 -11.23 2.73 1.96
N TRP A 263 -12.56 2.69 2.09
CA TRP A 263 -13.35 1.46 1.96
C TRP A 263 -13.34 0.89 0.55
N SER A 264 -13.46 1.73 -0.49
CA SER A 264 -13.34 1.26 -1.88
C SER A 264 -11.92 0.76 -2.17
N SER A 265 -10.90 1.42 -1.63
CA SER A 265 -9.50 1.00 -1.72
C SER A 265 -9.25 -0.33 -1.01
N LEU A 266 -9.75 -0.50 0.22
CA LEU A 266 -9.70 -1.77 0.95
C LEU A 266 -10.34 -2.89 0.13
N ARG A 267 -11.55 -2.66 -0.41
CA ARG A 267 -12.26 -3.64 -1.23
C ARG A 267 -11.48 -3.99 -2.50
N ALA A 268 -10.84 -3.00 -3.12
CA ALA A 268 -9.99 -3.21 -4.29
C ALA A 268 -8.70 -3.98 -3.95
N MET A 269 -8.12 -3.78 -2.76
CA MET A 269 -6.94 -4.51 -2.30
C MET A 269 -7.25 -5.96 -1.96
N VAL A 270 -8.38 -6.24 -1.28
CA VAL A 270 -8.81 -7.61 -0.93
C VAL A 270 -9.12 -8.44 -2.18
N GLY A 271 -9.45 -7.81 -3.31
CA GLY A 271 -9.76 -8.49 -4.57
C GLY A 271 -8.58 -8.72 -5.53
N ARG A 272 -7.37 -8.22 -5.25
CA ARG A 272 -6.19 -8.47 -6.10
C ARG A 272 -5.32 -9.56 -5.52
N GLU A 273 -5.02 -10.58 -6.31
CA GLU A 273 -3.90 -11.49 -6.01
C GLU A 273 -2.59 -10.68 -5.98
N PRO A 274 -1.69 -10.95 -5.01
CA PRO A 274 -0.39 -10.31 -5.00
C PRO A 274 0.30 -10.62 -6.34
N PRO A 275 0.87 -9.63 -7.04
CA PRO A 275 1.67 -9.91 -8.22
C PRO A 275 2.80 -10.82 -7.78
N THR A 276 2.79 -12.05 -8.30
CA THR A 276 3.88 -13.00 -8.13
C THR A 276 5.17 -12.27 -8.47
N GLU A 277 6.08 -12.18 -7.50
CA GLU A 277 7.43 -11.71 -7.73
C GLU A 277 7.93 -12.40 -9.00
N SER A 278 8.19 -11.59 -10.03
CA SER A 278 9.01 -12.04 -11.14
C SER A 278 10.39 -12.29 -10.53
N THR A 279 10.59 -13.53 -10.07
CA THR A 279 11.90 -14.04 -9.67
C THR A 279 12.88 -13.56 -10.74
N PRO A 280 13.96 -12.84 -10.39
CA PRO A 280 14.98 -12.46 -11.34
C PRO A 280 15.33 -13.72 -12.14
N ARG A 281 15.06 -13.69 -13.44
CA ARG A 281 15.42 -14.80 -14.33
C ARG A 281 16.93 -14.91 -14.19
N GLU A 282 17.40 -15.96 -13.53
CA GLU A 282 18.83 -16.23 -13.47
C GLU A 282 19.35 -16.15 -14.91
N PRO A 283 20.44 -15.40 -15.16
CA PRO A 283 21.00 -15.30 -16.49
C PRO A 283 21.28 -16.73 -16.96
N SER A 284 20.53 -17.17 -17.96
CA SER A 284 20.73 -18.46 -18.61
C SER A 284 22.19 -18.55 -19.00
N GLU A 285 22.90 -19.47 -18.38
CA GLU A 285 24.30 -19.75 -18.68
C GLU A 285 24.46 -19.90 -20.20
N PRO A 286 25.52 -19.31 -20.79
CA PRO A 286 25.79 -19.50 -22.20
C PRO A 286 25.98 -20.99 -22.45
N ASN A 287 25.11 -21.54 -23.29
CA ASN A 287 25.18 -22.90 -23.79
C ASN A 287 26.42 -23.00 -24.69
N ASP A 288 27.58 -23.30 -24.08
CA ASP A 288 28.83 -23.63 -24.76
C ASP A 288 28.74 -25.02 -25.37
N GLY A 289 27.98 -25.11 -26.47
CA GLY A 289 27.99 -26.25 -27.36
C GLY A 289 29.05 -26.08 -28.44
N ALA A 290 30.27 -26.56 -28.19
CA ALA A 290 31.20 -26.93 -29.26
C ALA A 290 32.30 -27.90 -28.76
N GLY A 291 32.31 -29.11 -29.31
CA GLY A 291 33.56 -29.81 -29.61
C GLY A 291 33.73 -31.20 -29.02
N ASP A 292 33.29 -32.20 -29.79
CA ASP A 292 33.73 -33.60 -29.73
C ASP A 292 35.25 -33.76 -29.65
N VAL A 293 35.75 -34.64 -28.75
CA VAL A 293 36.93 -35.51 -29.02
C VAL A 293 36.74 -36.85 -28.29
N GLU A 294 36.29 -37.82 -29.09
CA GLU A 294 36.70 -39.23 -29.16
C GLU A 294 37.89 -39.68 -28.28
N SER A 295 37.73 -40.79 -27.54
CA SER A 295 38.62 -41.97 -27.52
C SER A 295 38.64 -42.68 -26.15
N GLY A 296 38.51 -44.01 -26.15
CA GLY A 296 39.24 -44.84 -25.19
C GLY A 296 38.42 -45.82 -24.34
N ASP A 297 37.99 -46.91 -24.99
CA ASP A 297 38.08 -48.31 -24.57
C ASP A 297 38.24 -48.70 -23.08
N VAL A 298 37.34 -49.63 -22.68
CA VAL A 298 37.59 -50.91 -21.99
C VAL A 298 38.27 -50.87 -20.61
N GLU A 299 37.57 -51.29 -19.55
CA GLU A 299 37.86 -52.58 -18.90
C GLU A 299 36.76 -53.05 -17.93
N SER A 300 36.56 -54.35 -17.98
CA SER A 300 35.65 -55.20 -17.22
C SER A 300 35.89 -55.18 -15.71
N GLY A 301 34.84 -55.41 -14.92
CA GLY A 301 34.97 -55.55 -13.47
C GLY A 301 33.68 -55.91 -12.75
N ASP A 302 33.31 -57.19 -12.83
CA ASP A 302 32.39 -57.89 -11.93
C ASP A 302 32.53 -57.49 -10.45
N VAL A 303 31.42 -57.55 -9.69
CA VAL A 303 31.24 -58.43 -8.51
C VAL A 303 30.07 -57.94 -7.63
N LYS A 304 29.08 -58.84 -7.53
CA LYS A 304 28.05 -59.02 -6.49
C LYS A 304 28.47 -58.61 -5.07
N ASN A 305 27.55 -58.07 -4.27
CA ASN A 305 26.79 -58.90 -3.33
C ASN A 305 25.74 -58.11 -2.54
N GLU A 306 24.62 -58.80 -2.32
CA GLU A 306 23.54 -58.49 -1.38
C GLU A 306 24.01 -58.65 0.07
N GLY A 307 23.37 -57.88 0.96
CA GLY A 307 23.50 -57.94 2.41
C GLY A 307 22.73 -56.82 3.07
#